data_AF-A0A7W4VQM3-F1
#
_entry.id   AF-A0A7W4VQM3-F1
#
_cell.length_a   1.000
_cell.length_b   1.000
_cell.length_c   1.000
_cell.angle_alpha   90.00
_cell.angle_beta   90.00
_cell.angle_gamma   90.00
#
_symmetry.space_group_name_H-M   'P 1'
#
loop_
_entity.id
_entity.type
_entity.pdbx_description
1 polymer ?
#
loop_
_entity_poly.entity_id
_entity_poly.type
_entity_poly.pdbx_seq_one_letter_code
_entity_poly.pdbx_strand_id
1 'polypeptide(L)' 'MLLIITDDAGFGVPSTFGGVIPTPALDRIANQGLRYNRMFSTALCSPTRAALITGRNHHSAGFGVISE' A
#
# COMPACT_ATOMS: atom_id res chain seq x y z
N MET A 1 8.97 10.36 10.79
CA MET A 1 8.46 9.14 10.12
C MET A 1 8.01 9.56 8.73
N LEU A 2 8.43 8.83 7.68
CA LEU A 2 7.97 9.04 6.31
C LEU A 2 7.17 7.82 5.88
N LEU A 3 5.93 8.03 5.46
CA LEU A 3 5.05 7.01 4.93
C LEU A 3 4.67 7.40 3.50
N ILE A 4 4.95 6.52 2.54
CA ILE A 4 4.61 6.71 1.13
C ILE A 4 3.59 5.64 0.76
N ILE A 5 2.47 6.06 0.18
CA ILE A 5 1.41 5.19 -0.34
C ILE A 5 1.20 5.55 -1.79
N THR A 6 1.22 4.54 -2.65
CA THR A 6 0.88 4.66 -4.08
C THR A 6 -0.60 4.36 -4.27
N ASP A 7 -1.30 5.18 -5.05
CA ASP A 7 -2.71 4.93 -5.38
C ASP A 7 -2.84 3.93 -6.52
N ASP A 8 -3.78 2.99 -6.40
CA ASP A 8 -4.13 1.97 -7.40
C ASP A 8 -2.95 1.19 -8.03
N ALA A 9 -1.83 1.07 -7.31
CA ALA A 9 -0.66 0.35 -7.79
C ALA A 9 -0.83 -1.17 -7.62
N GLY A 10 -0.86 -1.90 -8.74
CA GLY A 10 -0.87 -3.36 -8.73
C GLY A 10 0.47 -3.96 -8.27
N PHE A 11 0.41 -5.07 -7.52
CA PHE A 11 1.59 -5.74 -6.97
C PHE A 11 2.65 -6.10 -8.03
N GLY A 12 2.23 -6.60 -9.20
CA GLY A 12 3.12 -7.00 -10.30
C GLY A 12 3.51 -5.88 -11.27
N VAL A 13 3.20 -4.62 -10.95
CA VAL A 13 3.50 -3.47 -11.82
C VAL A 13 4.96 -2.99 -11.65
N PRO A 14 5.46 -2.68 -10.44
CA PRO A 14 6.81 -2.14 -10.25
C PRO A 14 7.90 -3.21 -10.36
N SER A 15 9.07 -2.84 -10.90
CA SER A 15 10.28 -3.68 -10.94
C SER A 15 10.68 -4.23 -9.57
N THR A 16 10.37 -3.50 -8.49
CA THR A 16 10.69 -3.87 -7.10
C THR A 16 10.08 -5.19 -6.67
N PHE A 17 8.95 -5.58 -7.28
CA PHE A 17 8.23 -6.83 -7.02
C PHE A 17 8.16 -7.74 -8.25
N GLY A 18 9.04 -7.54 -9.24
CA GLY A 18 9.14 -8.37 -10.44
C GLY A 18 8.32 -7.90 -11.64
N GLY A 19 7.75 -6.69 -11.58
CA GLY A 19 7.04 -6.07 -12.69
C GLY A 19 7.95 -5.49 -13.77
N VAL A 20 7.37 -5.13 -14.91
CA VAL A 20 8.11 -4.62 -16.08
C VAL A 20 8.40 -3.13 -16.03
N ILE A 21 7.73 -2.37 -15.14
CA ILE A 21 7.89 -0.91 -15.06
C ILE A 21 9.12 -0.58 -14.20
N PRO A 22 10.15 0.09 -14.74
CA PRO A 22 11.33 0.46 -13.98
C PRO A 22 10.99 1.44 -12.84
N THR A 23 11.35 1.07 -11.62
CA THR A 23 11.14 1.88 -10.40
C THR A 23 12.43 2.00 -9.59
N PRO A 24 13.51 2.61 -10.14
CA PRO A 24 14.86 2.55 -9.58
C PRO A 24 14.97 3.14 -8.16
N ALA A 25 14.14 4.15 -7.83
CA ALA A 25 14.10 4.71 -6.49
C ALA A 25 13.55 3.72 -5.44
N LEU A 26 12.48 2.99 -5.80
CA LEU A 26 11.89 1.96 -4.95
C LEU A 26 12.82 0.74 -4.84
N ASP A 27 13.45 0.34 -5.94
CA ASP A 27 14.44 -0.74 -5.97
C ASP A 27 15.60 -0.47 -5.02
N ARG A 28 16.13 0.76 -5.03
CA ARG A 28 17.20 1.18 -4.11
C ARG A 28 16.79 1.04 -2.65
N ILE A 29 15.58 1.47 -2.29
CA ILE A 29 15.07 1.37 -0.91
C ILE A 29 14.87 -0.09 -0.52
N ALA A 30 14.28 -0.89 -1.41
CA ALA A 30 13.99 -2.30 -1.17
C ALA A 30 15.26 -3.16 -1.04
N ASN A 31 16.36 -2.79 -1.72
CA ASN A 31 17.66 -3.46 -1.59
C ASN A 31 18.41 -3.08 -0.29
N GLN A 32 18.05 -1.96 0.32
CA GLN A 32 18.64 -1.48 1.58
C GLN A 32 17.75 -1.74 2.80
N GLY A 33 16.61 -2.42 2.60
CA GLY A 33 15.58 -2.59 3.62
C GLY A 33 14.87 -3.93 3.54
N LEU A 34 13.65 -3.97 4.04
CA LEU A 34 12.80 -5.15 4.05
C LEU A 34 11.73 -5.06 2.95
N ARG A 35 11.41 -6.22 2.36
CA ARG A 35 10.31 -6.39 1.42
C ARG A 35 9.27 -7.34 2.01
N TYR A 36 8.00 -6.98 1.89
CA TYR A 36 6.88 -7.79 2.35
C TYR A 36 6.08 -8.30 1.15
N ASN A 37 5.99 -9.62 0.99
CA ASN A 37 5.19 -10.26 -0.07
C ASN A 37 3.79 -10.70 0.43
N ARG A 38 3.44 -10.34 1.67
CA ARG A 38 2.16 -10.65 2.32
C ARG A 38 1.64 -9.43 3.07
N MET A 39 1.50 -8.32 2.34
CA MET A 39 0.89 -7.08 2.82
C MET A 39 -0.51 -6.97 2.22
N PHE A 40 -1.50 -6.65 3.04
CA PHE A 40 -2.90 -6.60 2.62
C PHE A 40 -3.46 -5.19 2.83
N SER A 41 -4.15 -4.68 1.82
CA SER A 41 -5.03 -3.52 1.91
C SER A 41 -6.48 -3.98 2.08
N THR A 42 -7.39 -3.02 2.23
CA THR A 42 -8.81 -3.28 1.94
C THR A 42 -9.05 -3.22 0.43
N ALA A 43 -10.28 -3.47 -0.01
CA ALA A 43 -10.64 -3.39 -1.43
C ALA A 43 -10.73 -1.96 -1.98
N LEU A 44 -10.64 -0.92 -1.14
CA LEU A 44 -10.86 0.48 -1.51
C LEU A 44 -9.81 1.42 -0.88
N CYS A 45 -9.64 2.61 -1.46
CA CYS A 45 -8.64 3.59 -1.02
C CYS A 45 -8.94 4.17 0.37
N SER A 46 -10.13 4.73 0.59
CA SER A 46 -10.52 5.36 1.86
C SER A 46 -10.49 4.39 3.05
N PRO A 47 -11.05 3.17 2.98
CA PRO A 47 -10.97 2.21 4.08
C PRO A 47 -9.54 1.72 4.36
N THR A 48 -8.69 1.60 3.33
CA THR A 48 -7.27 1.26 3.50
C THR A 48 -6.53 2.36 4.25
N ARG A 49 -6.72 3.61 3.84
CA ARG A 49 -6.10 4.79 4.49
C ARG A 49 -6.57 4.92 5.94
N ALA A 50 -7.87 4.72 6.20
CA ALA A 50 -8.42 4.76 7.54
C ALA A 50 -7.82 3.69 8.45
N ALA A 51 -7.72 2.44 7.98
CA ALA A 51 -7.13 1.35 8.74
C ALA A 51 -5.65 1.60 9.04
N LEU A 52 -4.90 2.11 8.06
CA LEU A 52 -3.48 2.42 8.19
C LEU A 52 -3.19 3.55 9.19
N ILE A 53 -3.97 4.63 9.16
CA ILE A 53 -3.77 5.79 10.04
C ILE A 53 -4.21 5.48 11.47
N THR A 54 -5.30 4.74 11.63
CA THR A 54 -5.90 4.50 12.96
C THR A 54 -5.43 3.22 13.63
N GLY A 55 -4.82 2.30 12.89
CA GLY A 55 -4.47 0.96 13.37
C GLY A 55 -5.70 0.09 13.69
N ARG A 56 -6.88 0.46 13.21
CA ARG A 56 -8.15 -0.25 13.47
C ARG A 56 -8.73 -0.83 12.19
N ASN A 57 -9.61 -1.82 12.34
CA ASN A 57 -10.42 -2.26 11.22
C ASN A 57 -11.24 -1.07 10.66
N HIS A 58 -11.33 -0.96 9.34
CA HIS A 58 -11.99 0.15 8.66
C HIS A 58 -13.47 0.30 9.01
N HIS A 59 -14.18 -0.80 9.32
CA HIS A 59 -15.55 -0.73 9.84
C HIS A 59 -15.61 0.01 11.18
N SER A 60 -14.68 -0.27 12.09
CA SER A 60 -14.58 0.42 13.39
C SER A 60 -14.13 1.88 13.26
N ALA A 61 -13.51 2.24 12.13
CA ALA A 61 -13.07 3.61 11.83
C ALA A 61 -14.12 4.45 11.08
N GLY A 62 -15.34 3.93 10.88
CA GLY A 62 -16.41 4.64 10.17
C GLY A 62 -16.34 4.52 8.63
N PHE A 63 -15.43 3.71 8.09
CA PHE A 63 -15.25 3.46 6.65
C PHE A 63 -15.80 2.08 6.24
N GLY A 64 -16.90 1.65 6.86
CA GLY A 64 -17.53 0.36 6.56
C GLY A 64 -18.36 0.35 5.26
N VAL A 65 -18.58 1.52 4.65
CA VAL A 65 -19.32 1.72 3.41
C VAL A 65 -18.49 2.56 2.44
N ILE A 66 -18.81 2.49 1.14
CA ILE A 66 -18.18 3.33 0.13
C ILE A 66 -18.48 4.79 0.49
N SER A 67 -17.43 5.54 0.81
CA SER A 67 -17.49 7.00 0.87
C SER A 67 -17.02 7.49 -0.49
N GLU A 68 -17.97 7.85 -1.36
CA GLU A 68 -17.70 8.72 -2.52
C GLU A 68 -17.56 10.17 -2.05
#